data_AF-A0A957A4B7-F1
#
_entry.id   AF-A0A957A4B7-F1
#
_cell.length_a   1.000
_cell.length_b   1.000
_cell.length_c   1.000
_cell.angle_alpha   90.00
_cell.angle_beta   90.00
_cell.angle_gamma   90.00
#
_symmetry.space_group_name_H-M   'P 1'
#
loop_
_entity.id
_entity.type
_entity.pdbx_description
1 polymer ?
#
loop_
_entity_poly.entity_id
_entity_poly.type
_entity_poly.pdbx_seq_one_letter_code
_entity_poly.pdbx_strand_id
1 'polypeptide(L)'
;LNAEKLSAVIAQLSENGISVRIDPVGREASEVVQAAKRIVDEVSGIDDPVRMYLREIGKVSLLTADDEKRLSRAIEEWIHVETIVEDYREETGDDPTWSEVFVELLKQFHADRPIYQFISRYLELPRQSVSERILDSDFRKAIDGELDEALHAAVQKEFKWDADKAR
;
A
#
# COMPACT_ATOMS: atom_id res chain seq x y z
N LEU A 1 9.63 41.26 -22.57
CA LEU A 1 8.20 41.00 -22.43
C LEU A 1 7.51 41.51 -23.69
N ASN A 2 6.92 40.63 -24.51
CA ASN A 2 6.28 41.03 -25.77
C ASN A 2 5.02 41.86 -25.48
N ALA A 3 5.05 43.13 -25.91
CA ALA A 3 3.95 44.08 -25.74
C ALA A 3 2.60 43.56 -26.28
N GLU A 4 2.65 42.71 -27.32
CA GLU A 4 1.45 42.09 -27.92
C GLU A 4 0.71 41.13 -26.98
N LYS A 5 1.42 40.41 -26.11
CA LYS A 5 0.79 39.50 -25.13
C LYS A 5 0.11 40.27 -24.01
N LEU A 6 0.63 41.45 -23.66
CA LEU A 6 0.05 42.31 -22.63
C LEU A 6 -1.23 43.00 -23.12
N SER A 7 -1.28 43.41 -24.39
CA SER A 7 -2.49 43.98 -24.99
C SER A 7 -3.64 42.98 -25.12
N ALA A 8 -3.34 41.72 -25.42
CA ALA A 8 -4.36 40.66 -25.52
C ALA A 8 -5.06 40.41 -24.16
N VAL A 9 -4.30 40.41 -23.07
CA VAL A 9 -4.82 40.22 -21.71
C VAL A 9 -5.67 41.42 -21.25
N ILE A 10 -5.27 42.65 -21.61
CA ILE A 10 -6.06 43.86 -21.31
C ILE A 10 -7.41 43.86 -22.05
N ALA A 11 -7.44 43.39 -23.30
CA ALA A 11 -8.67 43.29 -24.08
C ALA A 11 -9.67 42.30 -23.45
N GLN A 12 -9.20 41.11 -23.04
CA GLN A 12 -10.05 40.08 -22.43
C GLN A 12 -10.60 40.48 -21.05
N LEU A 13 -9.84 41.22 -20.26
CA LEU A 13 -10.28 41.71 -18.95
C LEU A 13 -11.31 42.86 -19.09
N SER A 14 -11.15 43.71 -20.10
CA SER A 14 -12.13 44.76 -20.42
C SER A 14 -13.45 44.19 -20.93
N GLU A 15 -13.41 43.09 -21.68
CA GLU A 15 -14.61 42.41 -22.19
C GLU A 15 -15.49 41.82 -21.08
N ASN A 16 -14.87 41.47 -19.94
CA ASN A 16 -15.54 41.02 -18.74
C ASN A 16 -15.92 42.16 -17.76
N GLY A 17 -15.87 43.42 -18.22
CA GLY A 17 -16.31 44.60 -17.46
C GLY A 17 -15.37 45.06 -16.34
N ILE A 18 -14.12 44.58 -16.30
CA ILE A 18 -13.14 44.92 -15.27
C ILE A 18 -12.22 46.04 -15.79
N SER A 19 -12.34 47.26 -15.24
CA SER A 19 -11.45 48.36 -15.57
C SER A 19 -10.10 48.23 -14.85
N VAL A 20 -9.04 47.88 -15.57
CA VAL A 20 -7.68 47.78 -15.02
C VAL A 20 -7.01 49.15 -15.07
N ARG A 21 -6.94 49.87 -13.93
CA ARG A 21 -6.05 51.02 -13.74
C ARG A 21 -4.73 50.51 -13.16
N ILE A 22 -3.63 50.68 -13.89
CA ILE A 22 -2.29 50.34 -13.38
C ILE A 22 -1.79 51.55 -12.60
N ASP A 23 -2.13 51.62 -11.31
CA ASP A 23 -1.43 52.48 -10.36
C ASP A 23 -0.12 51.76 -9.95
N PRO A 24 1.07 52.35 -10.17
CA PRO A 24 2.34 51.62 -10.09
C PRO A 24 2.83 51.40 -8.65
N VAL A 25 1.96 51.49 -7.63
CA VAL A 25 2.40 51.53 -6.23
C VAL A 25 1.48 50.70 -5.32
N GLY A 26 1.54 49.38 -5.43
CA GLY A 26 0.92 48.47 -4.46
C GLY A 26 1.63 47.14 -4.42
N ARG A 27 2.30 46.81 -3.29
CA ARG A 27 2.97 45.51 -3.08
C ARG A 27 1.98 44.33 -3.19
N GLU A 28 0.72 44.56 -2.82
CA GLU A 28 -0.37 43.55 -2.87
C GLU A 28 -0.70 43.11 -4.32
N ALA A 29 -0.59 44.00 -5.31
CA ALA A 29 -0.82 43.64 -6.71
C ALA A 29 0.21 42.62 -7.23
N SER A 30 1.42 42.59 -6.66
CA SER A 30 2.46 41.63 -7.04
C SER A 30 2.13 40.21 -6.57
N GLU A 31 1.52 40.06 -5.39
CA GLU A 31 1.15 38.75 -4.83
C GLU A 31 -0.04 38.14 -5.58
N VAL A 32 -1.04 38.95 -5.90
CA VAL A 32 -2.21 38.52 -6.69
C VAL A 32 -1.80 38.10 -8.11
N VAL A 33 -0.89 38.84 -8.74
CA VAL A 33 -0.35 38.50 -10.06
C VAL A 33 0.50 37.22 -10.01
N GLN A 34 1.26 36.99 -8.93
CA GLN A 34 2.01 35.74 -8.74
C GLN A 34 1.09 34.54 -8.50
N ALA A 35 0.03 34.70 -7.71
CA ALA A 35 -0.97 33.66 -7.49
C ALA A 35 -1.72 33.32 -8.78
N ALA A 36 -2.16 34.33 -9.54
CA ALA A 36 -2.79 34.15 -10.84
C ALA A 36 -1.86 33.45 -11.84
N LYS A 37 -0.56 33.78 -11.85
CA LYS A 37 0.44 33.10 -12.69
C LYS A 37 0.59 31.63 -12.32
N ARG A 38 0.60 31.28 -11.02
CA ARG A 38 0.63 29.87 -10.58
C ARG A 38 -0.61 29.11 -11.03
N ILE A 39 -1.79 29.70 -10.91
CA ILE A 39 -3.05 29.08 -11.35
C ILE A 39 -3.06 28.92 -12.88
N VAL A 40 -2.56 29.89 -13.64
CA VAL A 40 -2.45 29.79 -15.11
C VAL A 40 -1.42 28.75 -15.53
N ASP A 41 -0.27 28.65 -14.86
CA ASP A 41 0.72 27.58 -15.09
C ASP A 41 0.14 26.20 -14.73
N GLU A 42 -0.72 26.13 -13.71
CA GLU A 42 -1.41 24.93 -13.25
C GLU A 42 -2.51 24.47 -14.21
N VAL A 43 -3.20 25.40 -14.88
CA VAL A 43 -4.26 25.12 -15.88
C VAL A 43 -3.66 24.86 -17.28
N SER A 44 -2.59 25.56 -17.66
CA SER A 44 -1.92 25.39 -18.96
C SER A 44 -1.00 24.15 -19.01
N GLY A 45 -0.70 23.53 -17.87
CA GLY A 45 0.08 22.30 -17.77
C GLY A 45 -0.72 20.98 -17.81
N ILE A 46 -2.05 21.04 -17.94
CA ILE A 46 -2.95 19.87 -17.87
C ILE A 46 -3.03 19.12 -19.22
N ASP A 47 -2.63 19.75 -20.32
CA ASP A 47 -2.80 19.20 -21.68
C ASP A 47 -1.74 18.15 -22.07
N ASP A 48 -0.79 17.85 -21.18
CA ASP A 48 0.22 16.82 -21.35
C ASP A 48 -0.06 15.65 -20.39
N PRO A 49 -0.52 14.48 -20.90
CA PRO A 49 -0.77 13.30 -20.08
C PRO A 49 0.43 12.93 -19.21
N VAL A 50 1.66 13.09 -19.71
CA VAL A 50 2.87 12.77 -18.96
C VAL A 50 3.04 13.70 -17.76
N ARG A 51 2.81 15.01 -17.95
CA ARG A 51 2.88 16.00 -16.86
C ARG A 51 1.77 15.78 -15.84
N MET A 52 0.58 15.39 -16.29
CA MET A 52 -0.52 14.97 -15.42
C MET A 52 -0.14 13.75 -14.58
N TYR A 53 0.42 12.69 -15.20
CA TYR A 53 0.89 11.50 -14.48
C TYR A 53 1.99 11.82 -13.47
N LEU A 54 3.04 12.56 -13.85
CA LEU A 54 4.15 12.93 -12.95
C LEU A 54 3.67 13.76 -11.74
N ARG A 55 2.72 14.66 -11.98
CA ARG A 55 2.10 15.44 -10.92
C ARG A 55 1.30 14.55 -9.97
N GLU A 56 0.54 13.59 -10.49
CA GLU A 56 -0.30 12.71 -9.68
C GLU A 56 0.53 11.73 -8.85
N ILE A 57 1.53 11.06 -9.45
CA ILE A 57 2.42 10.15 -8.72
C ILE A 57 3.26 10.89 -7.67
N GLY A 58 3.61 12.15 -7.93
CA GLY A 58 4.37 12.99 -7.00
C GLY A 58 3.59 13.43 -5.76
N LYS A 59 2.25 13.25 -5.72
CA LYS A 59 1.43 13.50 -4.53
C LYS A 59 1.51 12.35 -3.52
N VAL A 60 1.86 11.14 -3.96
CA VAL A 60 1.92 9.95 -3.11
C VAL A 60 3.36 9.76 -2.67
N SER A 61 3.58 9.66 -1.36
CA SER A 61 4.91 9.34 -0.81
C SER A 61 5.30 7.93 -1.18
N LEU A 62 6.57 7.72 -1.52
CA LEU A 62 7.12 6.37 -1.67
C LEU A 62 6.96 5.60 -0.36
N LEU A 63 6.65 4.31 -0.49
CA LEU A 63 6.58 3.40 0.65
C LEU A 63 7.99 3.19 1.22
N THR A 64 8.07 3.11 2.54
CA THR A 64 9.28 2.60 3.18
C THR A 64 9.33 1.08 3.07
N ALA A 65 10.49 0.46 3.28
CA ALA A 65 10.62 -1.00 3.28
C ALA A 65 9.71 -1.67 4.33
N ASP A 66 9.48 -1.02 5.47
CA ASP A 66 8.58 -1.52 6.50
C ASP A 66 7.10 -1.39 6.09
N ASP A 67 6.75 -0.32 5.38
CA ASP A 67 5.40 -0.15 4.82
C ASP A 67 5.09 -1.19 3.75
N GLU A 68 6.06 -1.49 2.89
CA GLU A 68 5.94 -2.54 1.88
C GLU A 68 5.67 -3.89 2.54
N LYS A 69 6.50 -4.28 3.52
CA LYS A 69 6.29 -5.53 4.28
C LYS A 69 4.92 -5.59 4.94
N ARG A 70 4.48 -4.50 5.57
CA ARG A 70 3.16 -4.44 6.23
C ARG A 70 2.02 -4.58 5.22
N LEU A 71 2.09 -3.90 4.09
CA LEU A 71 1.06 -3.94 3.06
C LEU A 71 1.01 -5.32 2.39
N SER A 72 2.16 -5.91 2.08
CA SER A 72 2.25 -7.25 1.50
C SER A 72 1.60 -8.30 2.39
N ARG A 73 1.85 -8.26 3.71
CA ARG A 73 1.19 -9.18 4.65
C ARG A 73 -0.33 -9.00 4.68
N ALA A 74 -0.81 -7.75 4.71
CA ALA A 74 -2.25 -7.49 4.70
C ALA A 74 -2.93 -8.00 3.42
N ILE A 75 -2.23 -7.91 2.28
CA ILE A 75 -2.71 -8.45 1.00
C ILE A 75 -2.72 -9.99 1.07
N GLU A 76 -1.66 -10.63 1.55
CA GLU A 76 -1.56 -12.09 1.67
C GLU A 76 -2.62 -12.65 2.63
N GLU A 77 -2.81 -12.02 3.79
CA GLU A 77 -3.87 -12.37 4.75
C GLU A 77 -5.26 -12.27 4.11
N TRP A 78 -5.52 -11.21 3.34
CA TRP A 78 -6.79 -11.04 2.63
C TRP A 78 -6.99 -12.11 1.57
N ILE A 79 -5.98 -12.37 0.72
CA ILE A 79 -6.04 -13.41 -0.31
C ILE A 79 -6.30 -14.77 0.33
N HIS A 80 -5.62 -15.09 1.42
CA HIS A 80 -5.78 -16.37 2.10
C HIS A 80 -7.20 -16.56 2.64
N VAL A 81 -7.79 -15.53 3.25
CA VAL A 81 -9.19 -15.56 3.70
C VAL A 81 -10.14 -15.68 2.52
N GLU A 82 -9.89 -14.96 1.43
CA GLU A 82 -10.71 -15.06 0.21
C GLU A 82 -10.67 -16.46 -0.39
N THR A 83 -9.49 -17.11 -0.43
CA THR A 83 -9.35 -18.50 -0.88
C THR A 83 -10.18 -19.45 -0.02
N ILE A 84 -10.16 -19.30 1.31
CA ILE A 84 -11.00 -20.12 2.20
C ILE A 84 -12.49 -19.91 1.90
N VAL A 85 -12.90 -18.68 1.61
CA VAL A 85 -14.29 -18.36 1.27
C VAL A 85 -14.69 -19.00 -0.07
N GLU A 86 -13.82 -18.92 -1.07
CA GLU A 86 -14.02 -19.54 -2.39
C GLU A 86 -14.10 -21.06 -2.26
N ASP A 87 -13.15 -21.71 -1.58
CA ASP A 87 -13.13 -23.15 -1.34
C ASP A 87 -14.42 -23.63 -0.64
N TYR A 88 -14.86 -22.90 0.39
CA TYR A 88 -16.10 -23.23 1.10
C TYR A 88 -17.33 -23.13 0.18
N ARG A 89 -17.38 -22.07 -0.63
CA ARG A 89 -18.46 -21.84 -1.59
C ARG A 89 -18.50 -22.93 -2.65
N GLU A 90 -17.34 -23.42 -3.11
CA GLU A 90 -17.25 -24.54 -4.05
C GLU A 90 -17.73 -25.86 -3.43
N GLU A 91 -17.39 -26.13 -2.17
CA GLU A 91 -17.78 -27.38 -1.48
C GLU A 91 -19.25 -27.42 -1.07
N THR A 92 -19.76 -26.31 -0.55
CA THR A 92 -21.09 -26.26 0.09
C THR A 92 -22.17 -25.64 -0.81
N GLY A 93 -21.76 -24.80 -1.78
CA GLY A 93 -22.66 -24.09 -2.70
C GLY A 93 -23.28 -22.80 -2.14
N ASP A 94 -23.02 -22.49 -0.87
CA ASP A 94 -23.51 -21.30 -0.16
C ASP A 94 -22.33 -20.43 0.33
N ASP A 95 -22.60 -19.16 0.62
CA ASP A 95 -21.63 -18.27 1.23
C ASP A 95 -21.35 -18.63 2.69
N PRO A 96 -20.07 -18.72 3.11
CA PRO A 96 -19.74 -19.02 4.50
C PRO A 96 -20.11 -17.86 5.43
N THR A 97 -20.49 -18.24 6.64
CA THR A 97 -20.50 -17.34 7.79
C THR A 97 -19.07 -17.12 8.31
N TRP A 98 -18.83 -15.99 8.97
CA TRP A 98 -17.52 -15.71 9.60
C TRP A 98 -17.09 -16.77 10.62
N SER A 99 -18.04 -17.44 11.27
CA SER A 99 -17.74 -18.57 12.15
C SER A 99 -17.22 -19.79 11.39
N GLU A 100 -17.71 -20.07 10.19
CA GLU A 100 -17.25 -21.18 9.36
C GLU A 100 -15.84 -20.91 8.82
N VAL A 101 -15.59 -19.70 8.33
CA VAL A 101 -14.24 -19.25 7.96
C VAL A 101 -13.29 -19.39 9.15
N PHE A 102 -13.71 -18.96 10.34
CA PHE A 102 -12.89 -19.06 11.55
C PHE A 102 -12.62 -20.52 11.95
N VAL A 103 -13.61 -21.41 11.81
CA VAL A 103 -13.42 -22.85 12.06
C VAL A 103 -12.41 -23.43 11.06
N GLU A 104 -12.46 -23.03 9.80
CA GLU A 104 -11.52 -23.52 8.78
C GLU A 104 -10.09 -23.05 9.06
N LEU A 105 -9.90 -21.78 9.42
CA LEU A 105 -8.61 -21.26 9.88
C LEU A 105 -8.06 -22.07 11.07
N LEU A 106 -8.92 -22.44 12.03
CA LEU A 106 -8.50 -23.27 13.16
C LEU A 106 -8.13 -24.71 12.75
N LYS A 107 -8.80 -25.29 11.77
CA LYS A 107 -8.45 -26.61 11.23
C LYS A 107 -7.10 -26.56 10.51
N GLN A 108 -6.87 -25.56 9.67
CA GLN A 108 -5.59 -25.35 8.99
C GLN A 108 -4.46 -25.15 10.01
N PHE A 109 -4.66 -24.28 11.00
CA PHE A 109 -3.70 -24.10 12.09
C PHE A 109 -3.42 -25.39 12.86
N HIS A 110 -4.44 -26.23 13.07
CA HIS A 110 -4.24 -27.55 13.68
C HIS A 110 -3.41 -28.49 12.79
N ALA A 111 -3.64 -28.47 11.47
CA ALA A 111 -2.87 -29.25 10.50
C ALA A 111 -1.39 -28.84 10.48
N ASP A 112 -1.11 -27.54 10.63
CA ASP A 112 0.26 -26.98 10.64
C ASP A 112 0.95 -27.05 12.01
N ARG A 113 0.27 -27.61 13.02
CA ARG A 113 0.84 -27.84 14.35
C ARG A 113 2.22 -28.52 14.35
N PRO A 114 2.54 -29.48 13.47
CA PRO A 114 3.88 -30.06 13.39
C PRO A 114 4.95 -29.00 13.06
N ILE A 115 4.68 -28.11 12.10
CA ILE A 115 5.59 -27.03 11.69
C ILE A 115 5.79 -26.07 12.86
N TYR A 116 4.69 -25.64 13.49
CA TYR A 116 4.72 -24.82 14.70
C TYR A 116 5.60 -25.43 15.82
N GLN A 117 5.47 -26.74 16.06
CA GLN A 117 6.26 -27.43 17.08
C GLN A 117 7.72 -27.56 16.69
N PHE A 118 8.00 -27.76 15.41
CA PHE A 118 9.36 -27.81 14.89
C PHE A 118 10.07 -26.47 15.10
N ILE A 119 9.47 -25.37 14.63
CA ILE A 119 10.04 -24.02 14.77
C ILE A 119 10.25 -23.67 16.24
N SER A 120 9.26 -23.97 17.10
CA SER A 120 9.37 -23.73 18.55
C SER A 120 10.55 -24.48 19.18
N ARG A 121 10.83 -25.71 18.74
CA ARG A 121 11.97 -26.51 19.24
C ARG A 121 13.30 -26.02 18.66
N TYR A 122 13.31 -25.65 17.38
CA TYR A 122 14.50 -25.13 16.71
C TYR A 122 15.01 -23.85 17.37
N LEU A 123 14.09 -22.95 17.73
CA LEU A 123 14.39 -21.71 18.44
C LEU A 123 14.54 -21.89 19.97
N GLU A 124 14.48 -23.14 20.47
CA GLU A 124 14.59 -23.49 21.90
C GLU A 124 13.62 -22.72 22.81
N LEU A 125 12.44 -22.36 22.29
CA LEU A 125 11.50 -21.52 23.01
C LEU A 125 10.79 -22.29 24.14
N PRO A 126 10.50 -21.64 25.29
CA PRO A 126 9.85 -22.32 26.40
C PRO A 126 8.44 -22.78 26.02
N ARG A 127 7.90 -23.73 26.78
CA ARG A 127 6.55 -24.25 26.55
C ARG A 127 5.54 -23.19 27.00
N GLN A 128 4.73 -22.73 26.06
CA GLN A 128 3.74 -21.67 26.27
C GLN A 128 2.41 -22.05 25.59
N SER A 129 1.34 -21.33 25.89
CA SER A 129 0.08 -21.42 25.15
C SER A 129 0.26 -20.89 23.72
N VAL A 130 -0.67 -21.27 22.82
CA VAL A 130 -0.66 -20.75 21.43
C VAL A 130 -0.80 -19.23 21.41
N SER A 131 -1.68 -18.67 22.26
CA SER A 131 -1.88 -17.22 22.37
C SER A 131 -0.63 -16.48 22.81
N GLU A 132 0.15 -17.05 23.74
CA GLU A 132 1.42 -16.46 24.17
C GLU A 132 2.47 -16.57 23.05
N ARG A 133 2.54 -17.72 22.35
CA ARG A 133 3.49 -17.92 21.26
C ARG A 133 3.27 -16.97 20.09
N ILE A 134 2.02 -16.68 19.73
CA ILE A 134 1.70 -15.76 18.62
C ILE A 134 2.16 -14.33 18.92
N LEU A 135 2.34 -13.98 20.20
CA LEU A 135 2.85 -12.68 20.64
C LEU A 135 4.36 -12.68 20.93
N ASP A 136 5.01 -13.85 20.88
CA ASP A 136 6.44 -14.01 21.15
C ASP A 136 7.28 -13.36 20.04
N SER A 137 8.09 -12.37 20.38
CA SER A 137 8.83 -11.59 19.39
C SER A 137 9.86 -12.43 18.63
N ASP A 138 10.47 -13.44 19.25
CA ASP A 138 11.52 -14.22 18.61
C ASP A 138 10.90 -15.22 17.63
N PHE A 139 9.76 -15.80 17.99
CA PHE A 139 8.96 -16.59 17.08
C PHE A 139 8.45 -15.77 15.89
N ARG A 140 7.90 -14.58 16.13
CA ARG A 140 7.39 -13.69 15.07
C ARG A 140 8.51 -13.19 14.16
N LYS A 141 9.71 -12.93 14.66
CA LYS A 141 10.86 -12.58 13.80
C LYS A 141 11.27 -13.72 12.87
N ALA A 142 11.22 -14.96 13.36
CA ALA A 142 11.60 -16.12 12.57
C ALA A 142 10.61 -16.42 11.43
N ILE A 143 9.32 -16.08 11.60
CA ILE A 143 8.27 -16.32 10.61
C ILE A 143 8.00 -15.10 9.75
N ASP A 144 7.84 -13.93 10.37
CA ASP A 144 7.44 -12.70 9.69
C ASP A 144 8.65 -11.89 9.18
N GLY A 145 9.84 -12.12 9.71
CA GLY A 145 11.05 -11.34 9.44
C GLY A 145 11.75 -11.71 8.14
N GLU A 146 13.06 -11.47 8.08
CA GLU A 146 13.87 -12.01 7.00
C GLU A 146 13.96 -13.54 7.14
N LEU A 147 13.75 -14.24 6.02
CA LEU A 147 13.82 -15.70 5.96
C LEU A 147 15.19 -16.17 6.45
N ASP A 148 15.24 -16.76 7.64
CA ASP A 148 16.43 -17.46 8.11
C ASP A 148 16.63 -18.71 7.23
N GLU A 149 17.65 -18.65 6.35
CA GLU A 149 18.00 -19.74 5.44
C GLU A 149 18.25 -21.06 6.18
N ALA A 150 18.80 -21.00 7.40
CA ALA A 150 19.09 -22.18 8.20
C ALA A 150 17.80 -22.83 8.72
N LEU A 151 16.85 -22.02 9.23
CA LEU A 151 15.54 -22.50 9.64
C LEU A 151 14.76 -23.08 8.46
N HIS A 152 14.75 -22.38 7.32
CA HIS A 152 14.05 -22.83 6.12
C HIS A 152 14.59 -24.18 5.61
N ALA A 153 15.91 -24.33 5.52
CA ALA A 153 16.54 -25.60 5.15
C ALA A 153 16.21 -26.73 6.15
N ALA A 154 16.13 -26.40 7.44
CA ALA A 154 15.77 -27.36 8.48
C ALA A 154 14.31 -27.82 8.37
N VAL A 155 13.37 -26.91 8.10
CA VAL A 155 11.95 -27.23 7.85
C VAL A 155 11.80 -28.08 6.59
N GLN A 156 12.44 -27.70 5.48
CA GLN A 156 12.39 -28.47 4.23
C GLN A 156 12.87 -29.91 4.42
N LYS A 157 13.97 -30.09 5.16
CA LYS A 157 14.53 -31.41 5.44
C LYS A 157 13.62 -32.26 6.33
N GLU A 158 13.05 -31.67 7.38
CA GLU A 158 12.18 -32.38 8.33
C GLU A 158 10.87 -32.82 7.67
N PHE A 159 10.21 -31.91 6.95
CA PHE A 159 8.89 -32.16 6.34
C PHE A 159 8.97 -32.74 4.93
N LYS A 160 10.17 -32.93 4.38
CA LYS A 160 10.40 -33.34 2.99
C LYS A 160 9.59 -32.48 2.01
N TRP A 161 9.59 -31.17 2.27
CA TRP A 161 8.87 -30.23 1.44
C TRP A 161 9.64 -30.07 0.13
N ASP A 162 9.08 -30.65 -0.93
CA ASP A 162 9.63 -30.51 -2.28
C ASP A 162 9.31 -29.09 -2.79
N ALA A 163 10.34 -28.33 -3.18
CA ALA A 163 10.21 -26.95 -3.62
C ALA A 163 9.28 -26.79 -4.85
N ASP A 164 9.00 -27.89 -5.56
CA ASP A 164 8.13 -27.93 -6.73
C ASP A 164 6.63 -28.01 -6.42
N LYS A 165 6.21 -28.21 -5.16
CA LYS A 165 4.78 -28.29 -4.78
C LYS A 165 4.14 -26.96 -4.37
N ALA A 166 4.89 -25.87 -4.36
CA ALA A 166 4.37 -24.53 -4.08
C ALA A 166 4.13 -23.76 -5.38
N ARG A 167 3.10 -24.17 -6.13
CA ARG A 167 2.53 -23.40 -7.24
C ARG A 167 1.02 -23.44 -7.17
#